data_AF-A0A4Y2H3I8-F1
#
_entry.id   AF-A0A4Y2H3I8-F1
#
_cell.length_a   1.000
_cell.length_b   1.000
_cell.length_c   1.000
_cell.angle_alpha   90.00
_cell.angle_beta   90.00
_cell.angle_gamma   90.00
#
_symmetry.space_group_name_H-M   'P 1'
#
loop_
_entity.id
_entity.type
_entity.pdbx_description
1 polymer ?
#
loop_
_entity_poly.entity_id
_entity_poly.type
_entity_poly.pdbx_seq_one_letter_code
_entity_poly.pdbx_strand_id
1 'polypeptide(L)'
;MYAATVQGDSPCVKSLLKLNDNTKPSQPKPAVHVKHNTEHHIETRGSPVFSKARRLGPGKLWNGLCCLQTTAVEFLISSLATKCHLNLLFSTKKSGSTPIFLTF
;
A
#
# COMPACT_ATOMS: atom_id res chain seq x y z
N MET A 1 23.15 -11.46 12.79
CA MET A 1 22.84 -10.10 12.31
C MET A 1 24.15 -9.33 12.23
N TYR A 2 24.69 -9.08 11.03
CA TYR A 2 25.92 -8.31 10.88
C TYR A 2 25.55 -6.83 11.03
N ALA A 3 25.70 -6.27 12.23
CA ALA A 3 25.54 -4.85 12.45
C ALA A 3 26.81 -4.16 11.91
N ALA A 4 26.73 -3.67 10.69
CA ALA A 4 27.75 -2.76 10.17
C ALA A 4 27.73 -1.49 11.04
N THR A 5 28.76 -1.31 11.86
CA THR A 5 28.99 -0.08 12.61
C THR A 5 29.44 0.98 11.62
N VAL A 6 28.48 1.70 11.04
CA VAL A 6 28.76 2.87 10.22
C VAL A 6 29.47 3.89 11.11
N GLN A 7 30.71 4.24 10.76
CA GLN A 7 31.51 5.25 11.43
C GLN A 7 30.72 6.57 11.47
N GLY A 8 30.40 7.04 12.68
CA GLY A 8 29.33 8.01 12.96
C GLY A 8 29.48 9.41 12.35
N ASP A 9 30.60 9.71 11.68
CA ASP A 9 30.92 11.05 11.18
C ASP A 9 30.95 11.18 9.65
N SER A 10 30.51 10.16 8.90
CA SER A 10 30.44 10.30 7.45
C SER A 10 29.36 11.32 7.04
N PRO A 11 29.58 12.11 5.96
CA PRO A 11 28.59 13.06 5.45
C PRO A 11 27.22 12.41 5.17
N CYS A 12 27.22 11.13 4.76
CA CYS A 12 26.02 10.35 4.52
C CYS A 12 25.21 10.08 5.79
N VAL A 13 25.86 9.77 6.93
CA VAL A 13 25.19 9.57 8.22
C VAL A 13 24.55 10.86 8.71
N LYS A 14 25.24 12.01 8.56
CA LYS A 14 24.66 13.32 8.90
C LYS A 14 23.44 13.66 8.05
N SER A 15 23.45 13.34 6.75
CA SER A 15 22.28 13.53 5.88
C SER A 15 21.13 12.58 6.23
N LEU A 16 21.43 11.32 6.55
CA LEU A 16 20.43 10.36 7.04
C LEU A 16 19.80 10.78 8.37
N LEU A 17 20.57 11.34 9.29
CA LEU A 17 20.07 11.87 10.56
C LEU A 17 19.17 13.10 10.36
N LYS A 18 19.46 13.94 9.37
CA LYS A 18 18.60 15.08 8.97
C LYS A 18 17.31 14.64 8.28
N LEU A 19 17.31 13.48 7.63
CA LEU A 19 16.18 12.88 6.94
C LEU A 19 15.52 11.75 7.73
N ASN A 20 15.82 11.66 9.03
CA ASN A 20 15.43 10.53 9.88
C ASN A 20 13.90 10.38 9.97
N ASP A 21 13.17 11.49 9.88
CA ASP A 21 11.70 11.47 9.87
C ASP A 21 11.14 10.79 8.62
N ASN A 22 11.88 10.81 7.51
CA ASN A 22 11.52 10.29 6.19
C ASN A 22 12.16 8.92 5.91
N THR A 23 13.28 8.59 6.57
CA THR A 23 14.02 7.33 6.38
C THR A 23 13.78 6.30 7.49
N LYS A 24 13.03 6.64 8.54
CA LYS A 24 12.59 5.64 9.52
C LYS A 24 11.76 4.57 8.80
N PRO A 25 12.06 3.27 8.98
CA PRO A 25 11.13 2.23 8.57
C PRO A 25 9.81 2.52 9.27
N SER A 26 8.78 2.84 8.50
CA SER A 26 7.51 3.29 9.05
C SER A 26 6.99 2.22 10.00
N GLN A 27 7.00 2.51 11.30
CA GLN A 27 5.97 1.92 12.15
C GLN A 27 4.62 2.33 11.54
N PRO A 28 3.57 1.49 11.66
CA PRO A 28 2.23 1.85 11.23
C PRO A 28 1.78 3.07 12.04
N LYS A 29 2.19 4.25 11.58
CA LYS A 29 1.67 5.54 11.97
C LYS A 29 0.41 5.70 11.15
N PRO A 30 -0.71 6.14 11.77
CA PRO A 30 -1.84 6.64 11.02
C PRO A 30 -1.29 7.61 9.98
N ALA A 31 -1.69 7.44 8.73
CA ALA A 31 -1.25 8.18 7.57
C ALA A 31 -1.23 9.63 7.99
N VAL A 32 -0.01 10.12 8.28
CA VAL A 32 0.22 11.54 8.41
C VAL A 32 -0.38 12.11 7.15
N HIS A 33 -1.32 13.04 7.27
CA HIS A 33 -2.02 13.66 6.16
C HIS A 33 -0.96 14.21 5.18
N VAL A 34 -0.47 13.37 4.27
CA VAL A 34 0.50 13.74 3.26
C VAL A 34 -0.34 14.54 2.30
N LYS A 35 -0.15 15.86 2.31
CA LYS A 35 -0.79 16.73 1.34
C LYS A 35 -0.21 16.36 -0.03
N HIS A 36 -0.92 15.53 -0.77
CA HIS A 36 -0.63 15.30 -2.17
C HIS A 36 -0.97 16.60 -2.92
N ASN A 37 0.03 17.20 -3.58
CA ASN A 37 -0.13 18.47 -4.29
C ASN A 37 -0.72 18.31 -5.69
N THR A 38 -0.92 17.08 -6.15
CA THR A 38 -1.37 16.77 -7.51
C THR A 38 -2.45 15.70 -7.45
N GLU A 39 -3.60 16.00 -8.04
CA GLU A 39 -4.68 15.05 -8.26
C GLU A 39 -4.38 14.22 -9.53
N HIS A 40 -4.55 12.90 -9.44
CA HIS A 40 -4.31 12.00 -10.58
C HIS A 40 -5.61 11.78 -11.35
N HIS A 41 -5.70 12.31 -12.57
CA HIS A 41 -6.81 12.04 -13.49
C HIS A 41 -6.49 10.83 -14.38
N ILE A 42 -7.42 9.90 -14.48
CA ILE A 42 -7.32 8.75 -15.39
C ILE A 42 -8.22 9.01 -16.60
N GLU A 43 -7.63 9.25 -17.76
CA GLU A 43 -8.37 9.34 -19.01
C GLU A 43 -8.78 7.93 -19.47
N THR A 44 -10.08 7.70 -19.62
CA THR A 44 -10.61 6.42 -20.10
C THR A 44 -11.22 6.58 -21.49
N ARG A 45 -11.05 5.56 -22.34
CA ARG A 45 -11.69 5.47 -23.65
C ARG A 45 -12.57 4.22 -23.68
N GLY A 46 -13.82 4.36 -24.14
CA GLY A 46 -14.77 3.26 -24.24
C GLY A 46 -15.76 3.17 -23.08
N SER A 47 -16.58 2.13 -23.10
CA SER A 47 -17.66 1.95 -22.12
C SER A 47 -17.15 1.37 -20.78
N PRO A 48 -17.78 1.71 -19.65
CA PRO A 48 -17.52 1.07 -18.36
C PRO A 48 -17.54 -0.46 -18.42
N VAL A 49 -16.53 -1.09 -17.82
CA VAL A 49 -16.43 -2.55 -17.75
C VAL A 49 -16.97 -3.06 -16.41
N PHE A 50 -17.89 -4.01 -16.49
CA PHE A 50 -18.40 -4.75 -15.34
C PHE A 50 -17.86 -6.18 -15.36
N SER A 51 -17.05 -6.55 -14.36
CA SER A 51 -16.63 -7.93 -14.14
C SER A 51 -17.17 -8.45 -12.81
N LYS A 52 -17.64 -9.71 -12.82
CA LYS A 52 -18.10 -10.39 -11.60
C LYS A 52 -16.90 -10.76 -10.74
N ALA A 53 -16.98 -10.49 -9.44
CA ALA A 53 -15.93 -10.81 -8.49
C ALA A 53 -15.70 -12.34 -8.40
N ARG A 54 -14.44 -12.75 -8.39
CA ARG A 54 -14.04 -14.15 -8.16
C ARG A 54 -14.15 -14.51 -6.68
N ARG A 55 -14.63 -15.73 -6.40
CA ARG A 55 -14.62 -16.29 -5.03
C ARG A 55 -13.18 -16.52 -4.57
N LEU A 56 -12.84 -15.99 -3.40
CA LEU A 56 -11.58 -16.28 -2.71
C LEU A 56 -11.79 -17.40 -1.70
N GLY A 57 -10.79 -18.27 -1.55
CA GLY A 57 -10.80 -19.28 -0.48
C GLY A 57 -10.66 -18.64 0.92
N PRO A 58 -11.08 -19.32 1.99
CA PRO A 58 -11.17 -18.73 3.33
C PRO A 58 -9.87 -18.07 3.82
N GLY A 59 -8.72 -18.73 3.67
CA GLY A 59 -7.45 -18.17 4.13
C GLY A 59 -7.04 -16.88 3.39
N LYS A 60 -7.29 -16.79 2.08
CA LYS A 60 -7.02 -15.58 1.30
C LYS A 60 -8.02 -14.47 1.61
N LEU A 61 -9.26 -14.83 1.93
CA LEU A 61 -10.30 -13.90 2.33
C LEU A 61 -9.99 -13.24 3.68
N TRP A 62 -9.61 -14.02 4.69
CA TRP A 62 -9.25 -13.49 6.01
C TRP A 62 -8.03 -12.57 5.96
N ASN A 63 -6.97 -13.01 5.27
CA ASN A 63 -5.78 -12.18 5.09
C ASN A 63 -6.07 -10.92 4.27
N GLY A 64 -6.92 -11.04 3.24
CA GLY A 64 -7.35 -9.91 2.43
C GLY A 64 -8.16 -8.89 3.24
N LEU A 65 -9.08 -9.36 4.09
CA LEU A 65 -9.91 -8.51 4.92
C LEU A 65 -9.09 -7.71 5.94
N CYS A 66 -8.11 -8.36 6.58
CA CYS A 66 -7.20 -7.71 7.51
C CYS A 66 -6.47 -6.53 6.84
N CYS A 67 -5.91 -6.75 5.65
CA CYS A 67 -5.22 -5.70 4.91
C CYS A 67 -6.15 -4.60 4.41
N LEU A 68 -7.36 -4.95 3.93
CA LEU A 68 -8.34 -3.97 3.49
C LEU A 68 -8.75 -3.05 4.65
N GLN A 69 -8.95 -3.62 5.84
CA GLN A 69 -9.30 -2.87 7.04
C GLN A 69 -8.17 -1.91 7.45
N THR A 70 -6.91 -2.33 7.39
CA THR A 70 -5.78 -1.42 7.57
C THR A 70 -5.81 -0.29 6.53
N THR A 71 -5.92 -0.59 5.23
CA THR A 71 -5.92 0.46 4.19
C THR A 71 -7.11 1.42 4.28
N ALA A 72 -8.28 0.96 4.73
CA ALA A 72 -9.46 1.79 4.92
C ALA A 72 -9.31 2.73 6.14
N VAL A 73 -8.69 2.25 7.23
CA VAL A 73 -8.36 3.07 8.41
C VAL A 73 -7.32 4.14 8.06
N GLU A 74 -6.41 3.84 7.13
CA GLU A 74 -5.45 4.79 6.56
C GLU A 74 -6.09 5.75 5.52
N PHE A 75 -7.41 5.71 5.34
CA PHE A 75 -8.19 6.53 4.38
C PHE A 75 -7.79 6.42 2.91
N LEU A 76 -7.03 5.39 2.53
CA LEU A 76 -6.59 5.19 1.14
C LEU A 76 -7.70 4.67 0.23
N ILE A 77 -8.70 3.98 0.80
CA ILE A 77 -9.81 3.38 0.07
C ILE A 77 -11.10 3.65 0.84
N SER A 78 -12.13 4.10 0.14
CA SER A 78 -13.47 4.35 0.69
C SER A 78 -14.54 3.54 -0.04
N SER A 79 -15.67 3.34 0.63
CA SER A 79 -16.83 2.70 0.01
C SER A 79 -17.45 3.62 -1.04
N LEU A 80 -17.65 3.11 -2.25
CA LEU A 80 -18.24 3.87 -3.35
C LEU A 80 -19.13 2.96 -4.21
N ALA A 81 -20.29 3.47 -4.62
CA ALA A 81 -21.12 2.85 -5.64
C ALA A 81 -20.62 3.28 -7.03
N THR A 82 -20.11 2.34 -7.82
CA THR A 82 -19.55 2.64 -9.15
C THR A 82 -20.18 1.79 -10.24
N LYS A 83 -20.08 2.25 -11.50
CA LYS A 83 -20.54 1.50 -12.69
C LYS A 83 -19.48 0.54 -13.24
N CYS A 84 -18.28 0.54 -12.67
CA CYS A 84 -17.13 -0.24 -13.12
C CYS A 84 -16.75 -1.24 -12.03
N HIS A 85 -16.53 -2.50 -12.38
CA HIS A 85 -16.10 -3.50 -11.42
C HIS A 85 -14.93 -4.29 -11.97
N LEU A 86 -13.82 -4.28 -11.24
CA LEU A 86 -12.61 -5.05 -11.55
C LEU A 86 -12.46 -6.20 -10.56
N ASN A 87 -11.73 -7.23 -10.99
CA ASN A 87 -11.41 -8.37 -10.14
C ASN A 87 -10.17 -8.10 -9.30
N LEU A 88 -10.25 -8.47 -8.02
CA LEU A 88 -9.12 -8.42 -7.11
C LEU A 88 -8.34 -9.73 -7.16
N LEU A 89 -7.06 -9.66 -7.50
CA LEU A 89 -6.14 -10.78 -7.37
C LEU A 89 -5.31 -10.65 -6.09
N PHE A 90 -5.34 -11.71 -5.28
CA PHE A 90 -4.57 -11.81 -4.05
C PHE A 90 -3.26 -12.55 -4.29
N SER A 91 -2.13 -11.86 -4.09
CA SER A 91 -0.79 -12.44 -4.19
C SER A 91 -0.04 -12.35 -2.87
N THR A 92 0.60 -13.45 -2.46
CA THR A 92 1.46 -13.50 -1.27
C THR A 92 2.91 -13.35 -1.69
N LYS A 93 3.62 -12.37 -1.13
CA LYS A 93 5.05 -12.20 -1.40
C LYS A 93 5.84 -13.32 -0.69
N LYS A 94 6.83 -13.89 -1.40
CA LYS A 94 7.67 -15.01 -0.92
C LYS A 94 8.41 -14.71 0.41
N SER A 95 8.61 -13.44 0.74
CA SER A 95 9.23 -12.99 2.00
C SER A 95 8.31 -13.01 3.22
N GLY A 96 7.07 -13.53 3.11
CA GLY A 96 6.10 -13.53 4.23
C GLY A 96 5.57 -12.14 4.60
N SER A 97 5.85 -11.12 3.78
CA SER A 97 5.36 -9.75 3.97
C SER A 97 3.95 -9.57 3.40
N THR A 98 3.35 -8.42 3.71
CA THR A 98 2.01 -7.96 3.34
C THR A 98 1.56 -8.44 1.94
N PRO A 99 0.33 -8.98 1.84
CA PRO A 99 -0.21 -9.41 0.56
C PRO A 99 -0.38 -8.21 -0.38
N ILE A 100 -0.16 -8.46 -1.66
CA ILE A 100 -0.31 -7.46 -2.71
C ILE A 100 -1.66 -7.70 -3.39
N PHE A 101 -2.40 -6.61 -3.55
CA PHE A 101 -3.63 -6.58 -4.32
C PHE A 101 -3.33 -6.09 -5.73
N LEU A 102 -3.71 -6.87 -6.73
CA LEU A 102 -3.66 -6.45 -8.13
C LEU A 102 -5.09 -6.37 -8.66
N THR A 103 -5.41 -5.27 -9.34
CA THR A 103 -6.68 -5.05 -10.05
C THR A 103 -6.41 -5.06 -11.55
N PHE A 104 -7.19 -5.85 -12.30
CA PHE A 104 -7.16 -5.90 -13.77
C PHE A 104 -8.53 -5.52 -14.34
#